data_AF-H1YEE2-F1
#
_entry.id   AF-H1YEE2-F1
#
_cell.length_a   1.000
_cell.length_b   1.000
_cell.length_c   1.000
_cell.angle_alpha   90.00
_cell.angle_beta   90.00
_cell.angle_gamma   90.00
#
_symmetry.space_group_name_H-M   'P 1'
#
loop_
_entity.id
_entity.type
_entity.pdbx_description
1 polymer ?
#
loop_
_entity_poly.entity_id
_entity_poly.type
_entity_poly.pdbx_seq_one_letter_code
_entity_poly.pdbx_strand_id
1 'polypeptide(L)'
;MNFQSYQTDENTSYQSYRFPTCNLVNPITHFGDAVQELNYRFDLMTKEAMPDYQQLKSSTKLEWAIRSKAMAKQRWKQEYLKIEQAALPTDLLQLLQERKKKAQKKIVARLIFDTDLLICTPIHAWLKFRMPYSRLISEYHAKEFAGKVYPAMMHLKDDGEFEFFGVTDMSPAEIKVAIAKKHKVIGDFIGDENYWHCFFRTESGIRGKEAPHLGQPHIHYISSAWGISRNDIIKNLSSYRYSLKAETIPFTPRT
;
A
#
# COMPACT_ATOMS: atom_id res chain seq x y z
N MET A 1 -8.98 5.54 -8.03
CA MET A 1 -8.39 6.08 -6.78
C MET A 1 -9.51 6.64 -5.96
N ASN A 2 -9.52 6.40 -4.65
CA ASN A 2 -10.62 6.81 -3.79
C ASN A 2 -10.08 7.76 -2.72
N PHE A 3 -10.42 9.04 -2.87
CA PHE A 3 -10.30 10.04 -1.81
C PHE A 3 -11.63 10.06 -1.07
N GLN A 4 -11.59 10.00 0.25
CA GLN A 4 -12.77 10.18 1.09
C GLN A 4 -12.49 11.28 2.08
N SER A 5 -13.33 12.30 2.09
CA SER A 5 -13.29 13.39 3.05
C SER A 5 -14.29 13.12 4.17
N TYR A 6 -13.86 13.35 5.39
CA TYR A 6 -14.64 13.18 6.61
C TYR A 6 -14.60 14.50 7.37
N GLN A 7 -15.76 15.11 7.58
CA GLN A 7 -15.88 16.31 8.39
C GLN A 7 -16.28 15.91 9.81
N THR A 8 -15.55 16.37 10.81
CA THR A 8 -15.79 16.00 12.23
C THR A 8 -16.46 17.13 13.01
N ASP A 9 -16.17 18.38 12.66
CA ASP A 9 -16.86 19.58 13.15
C ASP A 9 -16.72 20.72 12.12
N GLU A 10 -17.10 21.94 12.49
CA GLU A 10 -17.01 23.12 11.60
C GLU A 10 -15.57 23.45 11.16
N ASN A 11 -14.56 23.04 11.92
CA ASN A 11 -13.17 23.45 11.72
C ASN A 11 -12.21 22.30 11.39
N THR A 12 -12.65 21.05 11.52
CA THR A 12 -11.80 19.87 11.39
C THR A 12 -12.32 18.92 10.31
N SER A 13 -11.47 18.63 9.33
CA SER A 13 -11.73 17.62 8.30
C SER A 13 -10.52 16.73 8.07
N TYR A 14 -10.79 15.46 7.80
CA TYR A 14 -9.80 14.45 7.48
C TYR A 14 -10.00 13.99 6.05
N GLN A 15 -8.91 13.74 5.33
CA GLN A 15 -8.99 13.06 4.04
C GLN A 15 -8.21 11.75 4.11
N SER A 16 -8.87 10.68 3.74
CA SER A 16 -8.22 9.38 3.56
C SER A 16 -7.92 9.15 2.09
N TYR A 17 -6.77 8.52 1.85
CA TYR A 17 -6.32 8.13 0.53
C TYR A 17 -6.03 6.63 0.52
N ARG A 18 -6.63 5.91 -0.42
CA ARG A 18 -6.36 4.49 -0.62
C ARG A 18 -5.85 4.24 -2.03
N PHE A 19 -4.62 3.74 -2.13
CA PHE A 19 -4.12 3.12 -3.36
C PHE A 19 -5.04 1.94 -3.72
N PRO A 20 -5.66 1.94 -4.91
CA PRO A 20 -6.59 0.89 -5.28
C PRO A 20 -5.87 -0.42 -5.58
N THR A 21 -6.62 -1.52 -5.55
CA THR A 21 -6.19 -2.77 -6.18
C THR A 21 -6.02 -2.57 -7.68
N CYS A 22 -5.08 -3.29 -8.28
CA CYS A 22 -4.84 -3.26 -9.72
C CYS A 22 -4.40 -4.65 -10.21
N ASN A 23 -4.60 -4.91 -11.50
CA ASN A 23 -4.24 -6.18 -12.12
C ASN A 23 -3.49 -5.96 -13.43
N LEU A 24 -2.29 -6.54 -13.51
CA LEU A 24 -1.40 -6.59 -14.67
C LEU A 24 -1.22 -5.22 -15.36
N VAL A 25 -0.95 -4.19 -14.58
CA VAL A 25 -0.77 -2.82 -15.06
C VAL A 25 0.70 -2.48 -15.29
N ASN A 26 0.96 -1.44 -16.07
CA ASN A 26 2.26 -0.77 -16.10
C ASN A 26 2.46 -0.01 -14.76
N PRO A 27 3.45 -0.39 -13.93
CA PRO A 27 3.66 0.25 -12.63
C PRO A 27 4.08 1.72 -12.74
N ILE A 28 4.75 2.12 -13.82
CA ILE A 28 5.16 3.52 -14.02
C ILE A 28 3.93 4.41 -14.17
N THR A 29 3.00 4.01 -15.03
CA THR A 29 1.73 4.74 -15.21
C THR A 29 0.89 4.64 -13.95
N HIS A 30 0.76 3.46 -13.36
CA HIS A 30 -0.07 3.24 -12.18
C HIS A 30 0.37 4.07 -10.97
N PHE A 31 1.66 4.02 -10.61
CA PHE A 31 2.18 4.84 -9.52
C PHE A 31 2.23 6.32 -9.91
N GLY A 32 2.54 6.62 -11.17
CA GLY A 32 2.57 7.98 -11.66
C GLY A 32 1.24 8.70 -11.56
N ASP A 33 0.16 8.11 -12.07
CA ASP A 33 -1.18 8.67 -11.97
C ASP A 33 -1.59 8.86 -10.51
N ALA A 34 -1.22 7.89 -9.66
CA ALA A 34 -1.57 7.88 -8.26
C ALA A 34 -0.85 8.96 -7.43
N VAL A 35 0.46 9.11 -7.61
CA VAL A 35 1.28 10.14 -6.96
C VAL A 35 0.92 11.53 -7.49
N GLN A 36 0.67 11.67 -8.79
CA GLN A 36 0.25 12.94 -9.37
C GLN A 36 -1.08 13.41 -8.81
N GLU A 37 -2.09 12.54 -8.75
CA GLU A 37 -3.38 12.91 -8.17
C GLU A 37 -3.26 13.25 -6.69
N LEU A 38 -2.48 12.48 -5.92
CA LEU A 38 -2.23 12.78 -4.50
C LEU A 38 -1.58 14.16 -4.30
N ASN A 39 -0.50 14.44 -5.03
CA ASN A 39 0.18 15.72 -4.94
C ASN A 39 -0.70 16.89 -5.40
N TYR A 40 -1.47 16.69 -6.47
CA TYR A 40 -2.44 17.68 -6.95
C TYR A 40 -3.50 18.00 -5.91
N ARG A 41 -4.10 16.97 -5.28
CA ARG A 41 -5.11 17.14 -4.24
C ARG A 41 -4.54 17.81 -3.00
N PHE A 42 -3.35 17.40 -2.57
CA PHE A 42 -2.69 18.01 -1.43
C PHE A 42 -2.38 19.50 -1.64
N ASP A 43 -1.85 19.86 -2.81
CA ASP A 43 -1.62 21.25 -3.18
C ASP A 43 -2.94 22.05 -3.20
N LEU A 44 -4.01 21.48 -3.76
CA LEU A 44 -5.31 22.13 -3.85
C LEU A 44 -5.93 22.35 -2.46
N MET A 45 -5.96 21.32 -1.61
CA MET A 45 -6.47 21.43 -0.24
C MET A 45 -5.73 22.49 0.57
N THR A 46 -4.40 22.49 0.49
CA THR A 46 -3.56 23.47 1.19
C THR A 46 -3.90 24.89 0.75
N LYS A 47 -4.25 25.08 -0.52
CA LYS A 47 -4.67 26.38 -1.06
C LYS A 47 -6.11 26.73 -0.67
N GLU A 48 -7.03 25.79 -0.75
CA GLU A 48 -8.44 25.98 -0.36
C GLU A 48 -8.59 26.35 1.12
N ALA A 49 -7.69 25.90 1.98
CA ALA A 49 -7.66 26.29 3.39
C ALA A 49 -7.25 27.76 3.64
N MET A 50 -6.73 28.48 2.62
CA MET A 50 -6.29 29.88 2.78
C MET A 50 -7.48 30.85 2.61
N PRO A 51 -7.72 31.80 3.54
CA PRO A 51 -8.84 32.75 3.45
C PRO A 51 -8.88 33.54 2.14
N ASP A 52 -7.72 34.00 1.66
CA ASP A 52 -7.63 34.77 0.42
C ASP A 52 -8.01 33.95 -0.82
N TYR A 53 -7.77 32.62 -0.78
CA TYR A 53 -8.16 31.73 -1.88
C TYR A 53 -9.68 31.66 -2.03
N GLN A 54 -10.42 31.70 -0.91
CA GLN A 54 -11.88 31.63 -0.93
C GLN A 54 -12.50 32.82 -1.68
N GLN A 55 -11.86 33.99 -1.60
CA GLN A 55 -12.29 35.23 -2.24
C GLN A 55 -11.92 35.33 -3.73
N LEU A 56 -11.11 34.39 -4.26
CA LEU A 56 -10.71 34.40 -5.68
C LEU A 56 -11.89 34.12 -6.61
N LYS A 57 -11.86 34.77 -7.78
CA LYS A 57 -12.77 34.48 -8.90
C LYS A 57 -12.58 33.03 -9.39
N SER A 58 -13.64 32.43 -9.90
CA SER A 58 -13.64 31.06 -10.42
C SER A 58 -12.58 30.81 -11.50
N SER A 59 -12.32 31.79 -12.36
CA SER A 59 -11.27 31.70 -13.39
C SER A 59 -9.87 31.56 -12.79
N THR A 60 -9.55 32.34 -11.76
CA THR A 60 -8.26 32.26 -11.05
C THR A 60 -8.12 30.94 -10.28
N LYS A 61 -9.21 30.44 -9.68
CA LYS A 61 -9.23 29.11 -9.04
C LYS A 61 -8.93 28.00 -10.07
N LEU A 62 -9.50 28.10 -11.27
CA LEU A 62 -9.24 27.18 -12.38
C LEU A 62 -7.79 27.22 -12.86
N GLU A 63 -7.20 28.41 -13.04
CA GLU A 63 -5.78 28.56 -13.40
C GLU A 63 -4.86 27.90 -12.37
N TRP A 64 -5.17 28.08 -11.07
CA TRP A 64 -4.45 27.42 -9.99
C TRP A 64 -4.54 25.90 -10.08
N ALA A 65 -5.74 25.36 -10.30
CA ALA A 65 -5.93 23.92 -10.45
C ALA A 65 -5.13 23.36 -11.64
N ILE A 66 -5.13 24.05 -12.79
CA ILE A 66 -4.33 23.68 -13.95
C ILE A 66 -2.83 23.67 -13.61
N ARG A 67 -2.34 24.72 -12.95
CA ARG A 67 -0.93 24.82 -12.53
C ARG A 67 -0.54 23.74 -11.54
N SER A 68 -1.36 23.46 -10.52
CA SER A 68 -1.11 22.40 -9.54
C SER A 68 -1.02 21.03 -10.21
N LYS A 69 -1.89 20.75 -11.20
CA LYS A 69 -1.82 19.50 -11.97
C LYS A 69 -0.53 19.41 -12.80
N ALA A 70 -0.08 20.51 -13.40
CA ALA A 70 1.20 20.55 -14.11
C ALA A 70 2.40 20.36 -13.18
N MET A 71 2.38 20.96 -11.98
CA MET A 71 3.43 20.76 -10.98
C MET A 71 3.47 19.32 -10.49
N ALA A 72 2.32 18.69 -10.22
CA ALA A 72 2.25 17.30 -9.82
C ALA A 72 2.86 16.36 -10.87
N LYS A 73 2.59 16.59 -12.16
CA LYS A 73 3.25 15.89 -13.28
C LYS A 73 4.76 16.05 -13.25
N GLN A 74 5.25 17.28 -13.05
CA GLN A 74 6.68 17.56 -13.02
C GLN A 74 7.37 16.89 -11.82
N ARG A 75 6.75 16.92 -10.64
CA ARG A 75 7.25 16.22 -9.43
C ARG A 75 7.36 14.71 -9.67
N TRP A 76 6.33 14.10 -10.25
CA TRP A 76 6.40 12.68 -10.62
C TRP A 76 7.52 12.40 -11.63
N LYS A 77 7.70 13.24 -12.66
CA LYS A 77 8.80 13.08 -13.62
C LYS A 77 10.17 13.09 -12.92
N GLN A 78 10.38 14.01 -11.99
CA GLN A 78 11.62 14.08 -11.21
C GLN A 78 11.82 12.83 -10.34
N GLU A 79 10.76 12.38 -9.67
CA GLU A 79 10.84 11.19 -8.82
C GLU A 79 11.07 9.92 -9.63
N TYR A 80 10.37 9.76 -10.74
CA TYR A 80 10.58 8.66 -11.69
C TYR A 80 12.02 8.59 -12.17
N LEU A 81 12.65 9.73 -12.51
CA LEU A 81 14.05 9.77 -12.91
C LEU A 81 14.99 9.29 -11.81
N LYS A 82 14.73 9.65 -10.55
CA LYS A 82 15.51 9.14 -9.40
C LYS A 82 15.35 7.63 -9.26
N ILE A 83 14.11 7.12 -9.38
CA ILE A 83 13.83 5.68 -9.31
C ILE A 83 14.56 4.96 -10.44
N GLU A 84 14.45 5.45 -11.67
CA GLU A 84 15.10 4.85 -12.85
C GLU A 84 16.63 4.79 -12.70
N GLN A 85 17.23 5.83 -12.12
CA GLN A 85 18.67 5.93 -11.87
C GLN A 85 19.14 5.16 -10.64
N ALA A 86 18.25 4.87 -9.69
CA ALA A 86 18.59 4.10 -8.49
C ALA A 86 18.96 2.66 -8.85
N ALA A 87 20.09 2.19 -8.33
CA ALA A 87 20.48 0.79 -8.50
C ALA A 87 19.65 -0.09 -7.56
N LEU A 88 18.92 -1.06 -8.11
CA LEU A 88 18.40 -2.15 -7.30
C LEU A 88 19.52 -3.08 -6.83
N PRO A 89 19.40 -3.67 -5.64
CA PRO A 89 20.29 -4.74 -5.19
C PRO A 89 20.39 -5.85 -6.23
N THR A 90 21.61 -6.32 -6.52
CA THR A 90 21.85 -7.39 -7.48
C THR A 90 21.06 -8.66 -7.14
N ASP A 91 20.97 -9.00 -5.85
CA ASP A 91 20.18 -10.12 -5.37
C ASP A 91 18.69 -9.98 -5.74
N LEU A 92 18.12 -8.78 -5.71
CA LEU A 92 16.73 -8.56 -6.10
C LEU A 92 16.51 -8.73 -7.61
N LEU A 93 17.44 -8.23 -8.43
CA LEU A 93 17.40 -8.45 -9.89
C LEU A 93 17.58 -9.93 -10.25
N GLN A 94 18.41 -10.66 -9.50
CA GLN A 94 18.56 -12.09 -9.64
C GLN A 94 17.28 -12.83 -9.23
N LEU A 95 16.66 -12.42 -8.12
CA LEU A 95 15.42 -13.02 -7.62
C LEU A 95 14.30 -12.98 -8.65
N LEU A 96 14.15 -11.85 -9.35
CA LEU A 96 13.11 -11.64 -10.35
C LEU A 96 13.25 -12.52 -11.60
N GLN A 97 14.44 -13.07 -11.86
CA GLN A 97 14.70 -13.93 -13.02
C GLN A 97 14.84 -15.41 -12.67
N GLU A 98 15.19 -15.71 -11.41
CA GLU A 98 15.38 -17.08 -10.93
C GLU A 98 14.04 -17.83 -10.89
N ARG A 99 14.00 -19.04 -11.44
CA ARG A 99 12.78 -19.85 -11.54
C ARG A 99 12.74 -21.01 -10.56
N LYS A 100 13.88 -21.36 -9.95
CA LYS A 100 13.98 -22.50 -9.03
C LYS A 100 13.76 -22.05 -7.59
N LYS A 101 12.74 -22.62 -6.94
CA LYS A 101 12.39 -22.36 -5.54
C LYS A 101 13.59 -22.38 -4.60
N LYS A 102 14.45 -23.41 -4.67
CA LYS A 102 15.63 -23.54 -3.79
C LYS A 102 16.62 -22.39 -3.97
N ALA A 103 16.78 -21.88 -5.19
CA ALA A 103 17.66 -20.75 -5.46
C ALA A 103 17.01 -19.42 -5.02
N GLN A 104 15.73 -19.22 -5.30
CA GLN A 104 14.98 -18.05 -4.81
C GLN A 104 15.06 -17.94 -3.28
N LYS A 105 14.85 -19.04 -2.53
CA LYS A 105 15.02 -19.05 -1.06
C LYS A 105 16.39 -18.57 -0.59
N LYS A 106 17.46 -19.01 -1.27
CA LYS A 106 18.83 -18.59 -0.94
C LYS A 106 19.06 -17.10 -1.19
N ILE A 107 18.46 -16.56 -2.25
CA ILE A 107 18.55 -15.14 -2.59
C ILE A 107 17.76 -14.31 -1.57
N VAL A 108 16.52 -14.72 -1.31
CA VAL A 108 15.61 -14.09 -0.33
C VAL A 108 16.25 -13.98 1.05
N ALA A 109 16.95 -15.01 1.51
CA ALA A 109 17.63 -15.00 2.81
C ALA A 109 18.74 -13.94 2.96
N ARG A 110 19.21 -13.34 1.86
CA ARG A 110 20.21 -12.26 1.85
C ARG A 110 19.61 -10.87 1.65
N LEU A 111 18.32 -10.79 1.33
CA LEU A 111 17.65 -9.53 1.07
C LEU A 111 17.22 -8.88 2.38
N ILE A 112 17.30 -7.55 2.39
CA ILE A 112 16.66 -6.68 3.36
C ILE A 112 15.83 -5.70 2.54
N PHE A 113 14.54 -5.59 2.85
CA PHE A 113 13.66 -4.64 2.19
C PHE A 113 13.51 -3.39 3.05
N ASP A 114 13.44 -2.25 2.42
CA ASP A 114 12.92 -1.03 3.01
C ASP A 114 11.70 -0.55 2.20
N THR A 115 11.15 0.60 2.62
CA THR A 115 9.99 1.19 1.94
C THR A 115 10.32 1.59 0.49
N ASP A 116 11.56 2.04 0.22
CA ASP A 116 11.97 2.53 -1.09
C ASP A 116 12.12 1.36 -2.06
N LEU A 117 12.74 0.25 -1.65
CA LEU A 117 12.81 -0.99 -2.42
C LEU A 117 11.41 -1.52 -2.73
N LEU A 118 10.49 -1.53 -1.77
CA LEU A 118 9.12 -2.00 -2.00
C LEU A 118 8.40 -1.20 -3.11
N ILE A 119 8.64 0.11 -3.19
CA ILE A 119 8.05 1.00 -4.20
C ILE A 119 8.76 0.90 -5.54
N CYS A 120 10.10 0.84 -5.54
CA CYS A 120 10.91 0.85 -6.75
C CYS A 120 10.92 -0.50 -7.48
N THR A 121 10.81 -1.63 -6.75
CA THR A 121 10.92 -2.99 -7.32
C THR A 121 10.00 -3.20 -8.53
N PRO A 122 8.69 -2.90 -8.48
CA PRO A 122 7.81 -3.10 -9.64
C PRO A 122 8.21 -2.24 -10.85
N ILE A 123 8.65 -1.00 -10.62
CA ILE A 123 9.08 -0.10 -11.70
C ILE A 123 10.30 -0.67 -12.43
N HIS A 124 11.32 -1.10 -11.70
CA HIS A 124 12.50 -1.72 -12.33
C HIS A 124 12.19 -3.07 -12.97
N ALA A 125 11.32 -3.88 -12.38
CA ALA A 125 10.89 -5.14 -12.98
C ALA A 125 10.19 -4.91 -14.32
N TRP A 126 9.37 -3.86 -14.43
CA TRP A 126 8.79 -3.44 -15.70
C TRP A 126 9.84 -2.94 -16.69
N LEU A 127 10.75 -2.07 -16.27
CA LEU A 127 11.77 -1.49 -17.15
C LEU A 127 12.73 -2.55 -17.71
N LYS A 128 13.20 -3.47 -16.87
CA LYS A 128 14.21 -4.47 -17.23
C LYS A 128 13.63 -5.74 -17.84
N PHE A 129 12.47 -6.19 -17.35
CA PHE A 129 11.93 -7.52 -17.68
C PHE A 129 10.50 -7.47 -18.24
N ARG A 130 9.90 -6.27 -18.39
CA ARG A 130 8.50 -6.09 -18.83
C ARG A 130 7.49 -6.85 -17.97
N MET A 131 7.81 -7.06 -16.70
CA MET A 131 6.92 -7.74 -15.76
C MET A 131 5.82 -6.79 -15.30
N PRO A 132 4.55 -7.08 -15.57
CA PRO A 132 3.44 -6.22 -15.14
C PRO A 132 3.27 -6.28 -13.63
N TYR A 133 2.59 -5.27 -13.09
CA TYR A 133 2.37 -5.14 -11.65
C TYR A 133 0.90 -5.36 -11.30
N SER A 134 0.65 -5.99 -10.15
CA SER A 134 -0.70 -6.08 -9.59
C SER A 134 -0.65 -5.86 -8.08
N ARG A 135 -1.68 -5.23 -7.56
CA ARG A 135 -1.86 -5.02 -6.12
C ARG A 135 -3.17 -5.63 -5.67
N LEU A 136 -3.09 -6.50 -4.68
CA LEU A 136 -4.21 -7.03 -3.91
C LEU A 136 -4.23 -6.33 -2.54
N ILE A 137 -5.41 -5.92 -2.12
CA ILE A 137 -5.67 -5.45 -0.76
C ILE A 137 -6.83 -6.27 -0.25
N SER A 138 -6.59 -7.03 0.82
CA SER A 138 -7.60 -7.80 1.49
C SER A 138 -7.72 -7.30 2.92
N GLU A 139 -8.93 -6.89 3.29
CA GLU A 139 -9.26 -6.47 4.64
C GLU A 139 -10.34 -7.40 5.19
N TYR A 140 -10.03 -8.03 6.33
CA TYR A 140 -10.94 -8.87 7.07
C TYR A 140 -11.38 -8.18 8.34
N HIS A 141 -12.70 -8.13 8.47
CA HIS A 141 -13.39 -7.79 9.69
C HIS A 141 -13.79 -9.09 10.40
N ALA A 142 -13.75 -9.10 11.73
CA ALA A 142 -14.13 -10.27 12.51
C ALA A 142 -15.61 -10.60 12.26
N LYS A 143 -15.94 -11.89 12.10
CA LYS A 143 -17.30 -12.35 11.75
C LYS A 143 -18.36 -11.93 12.78
N GLU A 144 -17.96 -11.77 14.04
CA GLU A 144 -18.81 -11.27 15.13
C GLU A 144 -19.34 -9.85 14.91
N PHE A 145 -18.72 -9.08 14.00
CA PHE A 145 -19.16 -7.75 13.57
C PHE A 145 -19.80 -7.75 12.18
N ALA A 146 -20.17 -8.92 11.65
CA ALA A 146 -20.86 -8.99 10.36
C ALA A 146 -22.21 -8.24 10.43
N GLY A 147 -22.42 -7.29 9.51
CA GLY A 147 -23.62 -6.45 9.47
C GLY A 147 -23.57 -5.20 10.35
N LYS A 148 -22.53 -5.02 11.16
CA LYS A 148 -22.30 -3.78 11.91
C LYS A 148 -21.86 -2.64 11.01
N VAL A 149 -22.21 -1.42 11.39
CA VAL A 149 -21.75 -0.20 10.73
C VAL A 149 -20.45 0.22 11.39
N TYR A 150 -19.34 -0.01 10.70
CA TYR A 150 -18.04 0.48 11.15
C TYR A 150 -17.99 2.01 11.09
N PRO A 151 -17.37 2.68 12.08
CA PRO A 151 -17.08 4.09 11.96
C PRO A 151 -16.16 4.32 10.75
N ALA A 152 -16.27 5.50 10.15
CA ALA A 152 -15.48 5.90 8.98
C ALA A 152 -13.97 5.80 9.23
N MET A 153 -13.53 6.14 10.45
CA MET A 153 -12.14 6.05 10.86
C MET A 153 -12.03 5.63 12.32
N MET A 154 -10.96 4.90 12.62
CA MET A 154 -10.61 4.45 13.96
C MET A 154 -9.11 4.63 14.13
N HIS A 155 -8.69 5.26 15.22
CA HIS A 155 -7.30 5.50 15.55
C HIS A 155 -7.03 4.97 16.96
N LEU A 156 -6.08 4.04 17.07
CA LEU A 156 -5.55 3.59 18.36
C LEU A 156 -4.24 4.34 18.59
N LYS A 157 -4.22 5.18 19.63
CA LYS A 157 -3.04 5.93 20.06
C LYS A 157 -2.02 4.99 20.74
N ASP A 158 -0.79 5.46 20.89
CA ASP A 158 0.30 4.69 21.49
C ASP A 158 0.10 4.41 22.99
N ASP A 159 -0.66 5.27 23.69
CA ASP A 159 -1.03 5.11 25.10
C ASP A 159 -2.19 4.10 25.32
N GLY A 160 -2.74 3.54 24.24
CA GLY A 160 -3.87 2.61 24.29
C GLY A 160 -5.25 3.27 24.35
N GLU A 161 -5.32 4.60 24.37
CA GLU A 161 -6.56 5.31 24.05
C GLU A 161 -6.92 5.12 22.59
N PHE A 162 -8.20 5.25 22.27
CA PHE A 162 -8.65 5.19 20.89
C PHE A 162 -9.70 6.26 20.62
N GLU A 163 -9.70 6.75 19.39
CA GLU A 163 -10.66 7.72 18.87
C GLU A 163 -11.29 7.11 17.62
N PHE A 164 -12.56 7.43 17.39
CA PHE A 164 -13.25 7.04 16.16
C PHE A 164 -14.11 8.18 15.64
N PHE A 165 -14.40 8.12 14.34
CA PHE A 165 -15.09 9.19 13.63
C PHE A 165 -16.14 8.58 12.71
N GLY A 166 -17.31 9.22 12.62
CA GLY A 166 -18.42 8.77 11.78
C GLY A 166 -19.49 7.96 12.52
N VAL A 167 -20.60 7.70 11.82
CA VAL A 167 -21.75 6.96 12.36
C VAL A 167 -21.39 5.49 12.56
N THR A 168 -21.74 4.94 13.72
CA THR A 168 -21.55 3.53 14.05
C THR A 168 -22.60 3.06 15.06
N ASP A 169 -22.97 1.78 14.98
CA ASP A 169 -23.81 1.06 15.95
C ASP A 169 -22.98 0.12 16.86
N MET A 170 -21.66 0.34 16.89
CA MET A 170 -20.71 -0.39 17.71
C MET A 170 -20.42 0.39 19.00
N SER A 171 -20.41 -0.31 20.13
CA SER A 171 -19.96 0.25 21.40
C SER A 171 -18.44 0.51 21.39
N PRO A 172 -17.94 1.40 22.28
CA PRO A 172 -16.50 1.63 22.45
C PRO A 172 -15.67 0.34 22.61
N ALA A 173 -16.19 -0.65 23.35
CA ALA A 173 -15.53 -1.93 23.55
C ALA A 173 -15.49 -2.77 22.26
N GLU A 174 -16.58 -2.81 21.50
CA GLU A 174 -16.63 -3.50 20.20
C GLU A 174 -15.67 -2.86 19.20
N ILE A 175 -15.55 -1.54 19.18
CA ILE A 175 -14.60 -0.82 18.32
C ILE A 175 -13.16 -1.21 18.66
N LYS A 176 -12.77 -1.23 19.94
CA LYS A 176 -11.44 -1.67 20.36
C LYS A 176 -11.13 -3.09 19.88
N VAL A 177 -12.08 -4.01 20.06
CA VAL A 177 -11.93 -5.40 19.60
C VAL A 177 -11.85 -5.48 18.08
N ALA A 178 -12.63 -4.68 17.37
CA ALA A 178 -12.60 -4.58 15.92
C ALA A 178 -11.25 -4.09 15.38
N ILE A 179 -10.65 -3.06 16.00
CA ILE A 179 -9.30 -2.59 15.65
C ILE A 179 -8.28 -3.72 15.88
N ALA A 180 -8.33 -4.35 17.06
CA ALA A 180 -7.38 -5.40 17.43
C ALA A 180 -7.48 -6.67 16.55
N LYS A 181 -8.69 -7.04 16.13
CA LYS A 181 -8.94 -8.21 15.28
C LYS A 181 -8.89 -7.90 13.78
N LYS A 182 -8.70 -6.64 13.39
CA LYS A 182 -8.59 -6.25 11.98
C LYS A 182 -7.40 -6.95 11.37
N HIS A 183 -7.64 -7.65 10.26
CA HIS A 183 -6.57 -8.29 9.51
C HIS A 183 -6.50 -7.69 8.12
N LYS A 184 -5.40 -6.99 7.84
CA LYS A 184 -5.14 -6.41 6.52
C LYS A 184 -3.92 -7.07 5.91
N VAL A 185 -4.09 -7.52 4.67
CA VAL A 185 -3.04 -8.07 3.82
C VAL A 185 -2.93 -7.20 2.57
N ILE A 186 -1.71 -6.79 2.25
CA ILE A 186 -1.40 -6.15 0.97
C ILE A 186 -0.43 -7.06 0.22
N GLY A 187 -0.84 -7.55 -0.95
CA GLY A 187 -0.03 -8.38 -1.82
C GLY A 187 0.38 -7.61 -3.07
N ASP A 188 1.67 -7.41 -3.26
CA ASP A 188 2.27 -6.80 -4.44
C ASP A 188 2.83 -7.91 -5.35
N PHE A 189 2.18 -8.12 -6.50
CA PHE A 189 2.59 -9.11 -7.49
C PHE A 189 3.35 -8.44 -8.63
N ILE A 190 4.44 -9.08 -9.06
CA ILE A 190 5.30 -8.67 -10.16
C ILE A 190 5.40 -9.86 -11.12
N GLY A 191 4.92 -9.69 -12.35
CA GLY A 191 4.82 -10.75 -13.34
C GLY A 191 3.37 -11.10 -13.70
N ASP A 192 3.22 -12.07 -14.60
CA ASP A 192 1.94 -12.51 -15.15
C ASP A 192 1.40 -13.79 -14.46
N GLU A 193 0.37 -14.41 -15.02
CA GLU A 193 -0.22 -15.64 -14.46
C GLU A 193 0.76 -16.84 -14.43
N ASN A 194 1.72 -16.89 -15.35
CA ASN A 194 2.63 -18.02 -15.53
C ASN A 194 3.90 -17.85 -14.69
N TYR A 195 4.41 -16.62 -14.62
CA TYR A 195 5.62 -16.31 -13.90
C TYR A 195 5.46 -15.02 -13.12
N TRP A 196 5.39 -15.16 -11.81
CA TRP A 196 5.15 -14.07 -10.88
C TRP A 196 5.92 -14.24 -9.58
N HIS A 197 6.19 -13.10 -8.95
CA HIS A 197 6.63 -12.96 -7.58
C HIS A 197 5.58 -12.19 -6.80
N CYS A 198 5.35 -12.56 -5.55
CA CYS A 198 4.45 -11.89 -4.63
C CYS A 198 5.22 -11.50 -3.38
N PHE A 199 5.28 -10.20 -3.13
CA PHE A 199 5.73 -9.63 -1.87
C PHE A 199 4.47 -9.19 -1.13
N PHE A 200 4.13 -9.86 -0.04
CA PHE A 200 2.94 -9.54 0.72
C PHE A 200 3.26 -9.18 2.16
N ARG A 201 2.43 -8.33 2.75
CA ARG A 201 2.63 -7.83 4.10
C ARG A 201 1.32 -7.81 4.85
N THR A 202 1.39 -8.15 6.13
CA THR A 202 0.30 -8.00 7.08
C THR A 202 0.60 -6.84 8.02
N GLU A 203 -0.44 -6.26 8.62
CA GLU A 203 -0.24 -5.21 9.63
C GLU A 203 0.58 -5.73 10.82
N SER A 204 0.40 -6.98 11.23
CA SER A 204 1.18 -7.61 12.29
C SER A 204 2.64 -7.82 11.88
N GLY A 205 2.90 -8.29 10.65
CA GLY A 205 4.25 -8.55 10.14
C GLY A 205 5.10 -7.28 10.05
N ILE A 206 4.55 -6.19 9.51
CA ILE A 206 5.27 -4.90 9.44
C ILE A 206 5.47 -4.23 10.80
N ARG A 207 4.69 -4.62 11.82
CA ARG A 207 4.84 -4.15 13.21
C ARG A 207 5.72 -5.09 14.05
N GLY A 208 6.26 -6.18 13.46
CA GLY A 208 7.05 -7.17 14.19
C GLY A 208 6.24 -7.93 15.25
N LYS A 209 4.93 -8.09 15.07
CA LYS A 209 4.02 -8.76 16.02
C LYS A 209 3.67 -10.20 15.60
N GLU A 210 4.21 -10.69 14.49
CA GLU A 210 3.90 -12.01 13.93
C GLU A 210 4.97 -13.04 14.35
N ALA A 211 4.53 -14.11 15.01
CA ALA A 211 5.41 -15.22 15.41
C ALA A 211 5.84 -16.05 14.17
N PRO A 212 7.06 -16.62 14.14
CA PRO A 212 8.10 -16.59 15.18
C PRO A 212 8.98 -15.32 15.19
N HIS A 213 8.69 -14.33 14.35
CA HIS A 213 9.52 -13.13 14.13
C HIS A 213 9.13 -11.95 15.05
N LEU A 214 8.84 -12.24 16.32
CA LEU A 214 8.47 -11.21 17.30
C LEU A 214 9.61 -10.18 17.46
N GLY A 215 9.27 -8.90 17.39
CA GLY A 215 10.19 -7.77 17.42
C GLY A 215 10.88 -7.46 16.08
N GLN A 216 10.63 -8.25 15.02
CA GLN A 216 11.29 -8.09 13.73
C GLN A 216 10.26 -7.80 12.63
N PRO A 217 10.08 -6.52 12.25
CA PRO A 217 9.32 -6.16 11.07
C PRO A 217 9.81 -6.93 9.83
N HIS A 218 8.87 -7.53 9.11
CA HIS A 218 9.18 -8.31 7.91
C HIS A 218 8.06 -8.23 6.89
N ILE A 219 8.40 -8.58 5.66
CA ILE A 219 7.44 -8.91 4.60
C ILE A 219 7.59 -10.39 4.24
N HIS A 220 6.56 -10.93 3.60
CA HIS A 220 6.54 -12.30 3.14
C HIS A 220 6.77 -12.35 1.63
N TYR A 221 7.42 -13.41 1.18
CA TYR A 221 7.74 -13.67 -0.22
C TYR A 221 7.29 -15.06 -0.65
N ILE A 222 6.63 -15.12 -1.80
CA ILE A 222 6.29 -16.35 -2.51
C ILE A 222 6.27 -16.09 -4.01
N SER A 223 6.43 -17.12 -4.84
CA SER A 223 6.46 -16.98 -6.30
C SER A 223 5.78 -18.18 -6.97
N SER A 224 5.62 -18.12 -8.29
CA SER A 224 5.16 -19.27 -9.07
C SER A 224 6.05 -20.52 -8.93
N ALA A 225 7.31 -20.37 -8.49
CA ALA A 225 8.22 -21.49 -8.23
C ALA A 225 7.76 -22.41 -7.08
N TRP A 226 6.80 -21.96 -6.26
CA TRP A 226 6.18 -22.80 -5.23
C TRP A 226 5.19 -23.82 -5.78
N GLY A 227 4.88 -23.78 -7.08
CA GLY A 227 3.93 -24.70 -7.71
C GLY A 227 2.48 -24.44 -7.30
N ILE A 228 2.18 -23.23 -6.83
CA ILE A 228 0.83 -22.79 -6.45
C ILE A 228 0.40 -21.75 -7.50
N SER A 229 -0.86 -21.80 -7.94
CA SER A 229 -1.37 -20.85 -8.92
C SER A 229 -1.50 -19.44 -8.31
N ARG A 230 -1.42 -18.41 -9.16
CA ARG A 230 -1.62 -17.03 -8.72
C ARG A 230 -3.01 -16.82 -8.08
N ASN A 231 -4.04 -17.42 -8.66
CA ASN A 231 -5.41 -17.37 -8.15
C ASN A 231 -5.55 -18.03 -6.76
N ASP A 232 -4.88 -19.16 -6.54
CA ASP A 232 -4.90 -19.81 -5.23
C ASP A 232 -4.20 -18.96 -4.16
N ILE A 233 -3.12 -18.27 -4.52
CA ILE A 233 -2.48 -17.30 -3.62
C ILE A 233 -3.42 -16.15 -3.30
N ILE A 234 -4.05 -15.54 -4.31
CA ILE A 234 -5.03 -14.47 -4.10
C ILE A 234 -6.15 -14.95 -3.16
N LYS A 235 -6.72 -16.13 -3.40
CA LYS A 235 -7.75 -16.72 -2.53
C LYS A 235 -7.27 -16.93 -1.10
N ASN A 236 -6.02 -17.37 -0.91
CA ASN A 236 -5.43 -17.59 0.42
C ASN A 236 -5.15 -16.28 1.15
N LEU A 237 -4.53 -15.30 0.50
CA LEU A 237 -4.30 -13.96 1.04
C LEU A 237 -5.62 -13.23 1.32
N SER A 238 -6.66 -13.62 0.59
CA SER A 238 -8.05 -13.25 0.84
C SER A 238 -8.79 -14.18 1.82
N SER A 239 -8.09 -14.67 2.84
CA SER A 239 -8.72 -15.35 3.97
C SER A 239 -8.29 -14.75 5.31
N TYR A 240 -9.14 -14.84 6.33
CA TYR A 240 -8.83 -14.32 7.67
C TYR A 240 -7.59 -14.96 8.29
N ARG A 241 -7.34 -16.24 7.96
CA ARG A 241 -6.15 -16.98 8.36
C ARG A 241 -5.56 -17.62 7.11
N TYR A 242 -4.69 -16.90 6.44
CA TYR A 242 -3.92 -17.47 5.33
C TYR A 242 -2.96 -18.54 5.87
N SER A 243 -2.80 -19.64 5.13
CA SER A 243 -1.86 -20.71 5.46
C SER A 243 -0.89 -20.89 4.30
N LEU A 244 0.00 -19.91 4.12
CA LEU A 244 1.00 -19.94 3.06
C LEU A 244 2.37 -20.20 3.66
N LYS A 245 3.07 -21.21 3.12
CA LYS A 245 4.49 -21.45 3.42
C LYS A 245 5.35 -20.51 2.58
N ALA A 246 5.34 -19.23 2.94
CA ALA A 246 6.15 -18.17 2.37
C ALA A 246 7.50 -18.05 3.08
N GLU A 247 8.47 -17.41 2.43
CA GLU A 247 9.70 -16.97 3.09
C GLU A 247 9.48 -15.58 3.70
N THR A 248 10.23 -15.24 4.73
CA THR A 248 10.22 -13.90 5.33
C THR A 248 11.45 -13.11 4.91
N ILE A 249 11.28 -11.83 4.64
CA ILE A 249 12.35 -10.88 4.34
C ILE A 249 12.31 -9.78 5.42
N PRO A 250 13.42 -9.51 6.12
CA PRO A 250 13.51 -8.37 7.05
C PRO A 250 13.07 -7.06 6.38
N PHE A 251 12.28 -6.26 7.08
CA PHE A 251 11.71 -5.02 6.56
C PHE A 251 12.07 -3.83 7.45
N THR A 252 12.56 -2.75 6.84
CA THR A 252 12.83 -1.49 7.52
C THR A 252 11.78 -0.46 7.08
N PRO A 253 10.73 -0.20 7.88
CA PRO A 253 9.80 0.87 7.57
C PRO A 253 10.53 2.21 7.61
N ARG A 254 10.17 3.13 6.70
CA ARG A 254 10.65 4.52 6.78
C ARG A 254 10.07 5.13 8.06
N THR A 255 10.94 5.63 8.94
CA THR A 255 10.59 6.40 10.15
C THR A 255 10.08 7.78 9.79
#